data_AF-A0A1H0ZSU6-F1
#
_entry.id   AF-A0A1H0ZSU6-F1
#
_cell.length_a   1.000
_cell.length_b   1.000
_cell.length_c   1.000
_cell.angle_alpha   90.00
_cell.angle_beta   90.00
_cell.angle_gamma   90.00
#
_symmetry.space_group_name_H-M   'P 1'
#
loop_
_entity.id
_entity.type
_entity.pdbx_description
1 polymer ?
#
loop_
_entity_poly.entity_id
_entity_poly.type
_entity_poly.pdbx_seq_one_letter_code
_entity_poly.pdbx_strand_id
1 'polypeptide(L)'
;MPPELDECQYRGMSNQEVEGEQELCCSPLMRQPLDEQQSTNLARVFKAIGDPARLRLLSLIASHAGGEACVCDLTGAFDLSGPTISHHLKVLREAGVIDGQRRGTWVYYRVRTEMLAVLSEVLLPADEVMPA
;
A
#
# COMPACT_ATOMS: atom_id res chain seq x y z
N MET A 1 1.70 37.45 -32.93
CA MET A 1 2.38 38.01 -31.76
C MET A 1 2.04 37.11 -30.57
N PRO A 2 3.01 36.34 -30.05
CA PRO A 2 2.84 35.19 -29.13
C PRO A 2 2.97 35.65 -27.65
N PRO A 3 3.13 34.78 -26.62
CA PRO A 3 4.25 33.84 -26.44
C PRO A 3 3.78 32.38 -26.24
N GLU A 4 4.43 31.36 -26.82
CA GLU A 4 5.65 30.69 -26.33
C GLU A 4 5.55 30.21 -24.87
N LEU A 5 5.34 28.91 -24.67
CA LEU A 5 5.89 28.09 -23.57
C LEU A 5 5.85 26.61 -24.04
N ASP A 6 6.84 26.15 -24.81
CA ASP A 6 8.08 25.47 -24.37
C ASP A 6 7.86 23.97 -24.07
N GLU A 7 8.11 23.14 -25.08
CA GLU A 7 8.39 21.72 -24.92
C GLU A 7 9.70 21.54 -24.15
N CYS A 8 9.74 20.57 -23.24
CA CYS A 8 10.92 19.97 -22.61
C CYS A 8 11.19 20.39 -21.17
N GLN A 9 10.49 19.74 -20.22
CA GLN A 9 11.07 19.21 -18.98
C GLN A 9 10.03 18.40 -18.18
N TYR A 10 9.68 17.21 -18.68
CA TYR A 10 9.59 15.99 -17.85
C TYR A 10 9.29 14.80 -18.77
N ARG A 11 10.08 14.71 -19.86
CA ARG A 11 10.16 13.51 -20.67
C ARG A 11 11.35 12.72 -20.16
N GLY A 12 11.08 11.52 -19.65
CA GLY A 12 12.10 10.52 -19.39
C GLY A 12 12.29 10.20 -17.91
N MET A 13 11.34 9.46 -17.34
CA MET A 13 11.73 8.29 -16.55
C MET A 13 10.82 7.15 -16.96
N SER A 14 11.41 6.30 -17.79
CA SER A 14 10.94 4.97 -18.12
C SER A 14 10.52 4.25 -16.83
N ASN A 15 9.23 3.96 -16.66
CA ASN A 15 8.86 2.93 -15.70
C ASN A 15 9.04 1.59 -16.41
N GLN A 16 10.32 1.22 -16.56
CA GLN A 16 10.73 -0.17 -16.69
C GLN A 16 10.10 -0.92 -15.52
N GLU A 17 9.15 -1.78 -15.87
CA GLU A 17 9.00 -3.14 -15.36
C GLU A 17 9.58 -3.32 -13.96
N VAL A 18 8.73 -3.20 -12.94
CA VAL A 18 9.07 -3.67 -11.60
C VAL A 18 8.91 -5.19 -11.62
N GLU A 19 9.91 -5.86 -12.19
CA GLU A 19 10.21 -7.26 -11.91
C GLU A 19 10.57 -7.37 -10.43
N GLY A 20 9.80 -8.17 -9.70
CA GLY A 20 9.99 -8.36 -8.27
C GLY A 20 8.74 -8.86 -7.58
N GLU A 21 8.18 -9.97 -8.07
CA GLU A 21 7.34 -10.85 -7.27
C GLU A 21 8.20 -11.39 -6.11
N GLN A 22 8.42 -10.58 -5.09
CA GLN A 22 8.91 -11.05 -3.81
C GLN A 22 7.72 -11.70 -3.10
N GLU A 23 7.42 -12.93 -3.50
CA GLU A 23 6.57 -13.86 -2.75
C GLU A 23 7.09 -13.92 -1.31
N LEU A 24 6.35 -13.28 -0.42
CA LEU A 24 6.52 -13.44 1.02
C LEU A 24 6.03 -14.85 1.38
N CYS A 25 6.88 -15.84 1.15
CA CYS A 25 6.73 -17.19 1.67
C CYS A 25 7.03 -17.14 3.17
N CYS A 26 6.04 -16.74 3.98
CA CYS A 26 6.21 -16.67 5.42
C CYS A 26 5.27 -17.67 6.09
N SER A 27 5.85 -18.73 6.66
CA SER A 27 5.16 -19.54 7.66
C SER A 27 4.84 -18.69 8.90
N PRO A 28 3.82 -19.04 9.69
CA PRO A 28 3.46 -18.29 10.90
C PRO A 28 4.67 -18.09 11.84
N LEU A 29 4.74 -16.94 12.51
CA LEU A 29 5.83 -16.59 13.46
C LEU A 29 6.07 -17.68 14.52
N MET A 30 5.04 -18.46 14.84
CA MET A 30 5.06 -19.50 15.86
C MET A 30 5.69 -20.83 15.39
N ARG A 31 5.94 -21.01 14.10
CA ARG A 31 6.42 -22.29 13.54
C ARG A 31 7.94 -22.39 13.50
N GLN A 32 8.61 -21.35 13.00
CA GLN A 32 10.07 -21.27 12.90
C GLN A 32 10.53 -19.82 13.03
N PRO A 33 11.74 -19.55 13.56
CA PRO A 33 12.28 -18.20 13.62
C PRO A 33 12.43 -17.58 12.23
N LEU A 34 12.16 -16.28 12.13
CA LEU A 34 12.43 -15.52 10.91
C LEU A 34 13.93 -15.33 10.70
N ASP A 35 14.36 -15.40 9.44
CA ASP A 35 15.68 -14.90 9.07
C ASP A 35 15.73 -13.36 9.05
N GLU A 36 16.93 -12.80 8.84
CA GLU A 36 17.16 -11.36 8.84
C GLU A 36 16.40 -10.62 7.72
N GLN A 37 16.30 -11.25 6.54
CA GLN A 37 15.64 -10.66 5.37
C GLN A 37 14.12 -10.65 5.55
N GLN A 38 13.54 -11.76 6.02
CA GLN A 38 12.14 -11.88 6.38
C GLN A 38 11.76 -10.87 7.46
N SER A 39 12.57 -10.76 8.52
CA SER A 39 12.37 -9.80 9.61
C SER A 39 12.37 -8.36 9.10
N THR A 40 13.34 -8.00 8.25
CA THR A 40 13.45 -6.66 7.67
C THR A 40 12.25 -6.34 6.78
N ASN A 41 11.83 -7.28 5.92
CA ASN A 41 10.71 -7.11 5.01
C ASN A 41 9.39 -6.94 5.76
N LEU A 42 9.10 -7.82 6.72
CA LEU A 42 7.90 -7.74 7.54
C LEU A 42 7.88 -6.47 8.39
N ALA A 43 8.99 -6.11 9.04
CA ALA A 43 9.09 -4.87 9.83
C ALA A 43 8.80 -3.62 8.98
N ARG A 44 9.27 -3.57 7.73
CA ARG A 44 8.98 -2.48 6.80
C ARG A 44 7.48 -2.35 6.53
N VAL A 45 6.80 -3.47 6.28
CA VAL A 45 5.36 -3.48 6.01
C VAL A 45 4.55 -3.16 7.28
N PHE A 46 4.87 -3.79 8.41
CA PHE A 46 4.21 -3.50 9.69
C PHE A 46 4.37 -2.03 10.10
N LYS A 47 5.55 -1.44 9.88
CA LYS A 47 5.77 -0.01 10.11
C LYS A 47 4.90 0.86 9.19
N ALA A 48 4.68 0.44 7.95
CA ALA A 48 3.80 1.15 7.04
C ALA A 48 2.33 1.08 7.46
N ILE A 49 1.83 -0.05 7.97
CA ILE A 49 0.43 -0.15 8.41
C ILE A 49 0.20 0.27 9.86
N GLY A 50 1.25 0.33 10.69
CA GLY A 50 1.17 0.62 12.12
C GLY A 50 0.95 2.10 12.49
N ASP A 51 0.71 2.96 11.51
CA ASP A 51 0.37 4.37 11.74
C ASP A 51 -1.14 4.60 11.67
N PRO A 52 -1.73 5.35 12.61
CA PRO A 52 -3.18 5.50 12.69
C PRO A 52 -3.82 6.08 11.42
N ALA A 53 -3.18 7.08 10.78
CA ALA A 53 -3.72 7.69 9.58
C ALA A 53 -3.65 6.72 8.39
N ARG A 54 -2.53 6.00 8.26
CA ARG A 54 -2.34 4.99 7.21
C ARG A 54 -3.28 3.79 7.38
N LEU A 55 -3.48 3.31 8.60
CA LEU A 55 -4.41 2.22 8.88
C LEU A 55 -5.86 2.63 8.54
N ARG A 56 -6.24 3.86 8.89
CA ARG A 56 -7.56 4.40 8.55
C ARG A 56 -7.73 4.59 7.04
N LEU A 57 -6.72 5.08 6.33
CA LEU A 57 -6.71 5.18 4.86
C LEU A 57 -6.88 3.80 4.22
N LEU A 58 -6.13 2.81 4.69
CA LEU A 58 -6.22 1.43 4.20
C LEU A 58 -7.63 0.87 4.40
N SER A 59 -8.21 1.08 5.58
CA SER A 59 -9.59 0.66 5.89
C SER A 59 -10.62 1.34 4.98
N LEU A 60 -10.46 2.64 4.70
CA LEU A 60 -11.37 3.39 3.84
C LEU A 60 -11.30 2.90 2.39
N ILE A 61 -10.10 2.63 1.88
CA ILE A 61 -9.92 2.09 0.53
C ILE A 61 -10.51 0.68 0.44
N ALA A 62 -10.22 -0.19 1.42
CA ALA A 62 -10.70 -1.57 1.43
C ALA A 62 -12.23 -1.69 1.51
N SER A 63 -12.88 -0.75 2.21
CA SER A 63 -14.34 -0.71 2.38
C SER A 63 -15.05 0.18 1.35
N HIS A 64 -14.31 0.79 0.42
CA HIS A 64 -14.90 1.67 -0.59
C HIS A 64 -15.79 0.87 -1.56
N ALA A 65 -16.93 1.45 -1.93
CA ALA A 65 -17.81 0.86 -2.94
C ALA A 65 -17.07 0.79 -4.29
N GLY A 66 -16.85 -0.42 -4.80
CA GLY A 66 -16.06 -0.64 -6.02
C GLY A 66 -14.60 -1.07 -5.78
N GLY A 67 -14.14 -1.13 -4.52
CA GLY A 67 -12.83 -1.69 -4.15
C GLY A 67 -11.62 -0.80 -4.45
N GLU A 68 -11.84 0.45 -4.84
CA GLU A 68 -10.79 1.44 -5.09
C GLU A 68 -11.29 2.86 -4.77
N ALA A 69 -10.39 3.77 -4.38
CA ALA A 69 -10.75 5.15 -4.04
C ALA A 69 -9.72 6.16 -4.58
N CYS A 70 -10.15 7.35 -5.00
CA CYS A 70 -9.24 8.45 -5.31
C CYS A 70 -8.89 9.26 -4.06
N VAL A 71 -7.84 10.08 -4.14
CA VAL A 71 -7.52 11.03 -3.05
C VAL A 71 -8.70 11.97 -2.73
N CYS A 72 -9.48 12.33 -3.76
CA CYS A 72 -10.68 13.14 -3.63
C CYS A 72 -11.75 12.52 -2.73
N ASP A 73 -11.92 11.19 -2.79
CA ASP A 73 -12.89 10.46 -1.97
C ASP A 73 -12.42 10.36 -0.51
N LEU A 74 -11.10 10.41 -0.30
CA LEU A 74 -10.47 10.18 1.00
C LEU A 74 -10.30 11.47 1.81
N THR A 75 -10.11 12.62 1.17
CA THR A 75 -9.82 13.88 1.86
C THR A 75 -10.91 14.32 2.85
N GLY A 76 -12.17 14.00 2.59
CA GLY A 76 -13.27 14.37 3.50
C GLY A 76 -13.30 13.59 4.83
N ALA A 77 -12.54 12.50 4.94
CA ALA A 77 -12.52 11.66 6.15
C ALA A 77 -11.46 12.08 7.17
N PHE A 78 -10.60 13.06 6.85
CA PHE A 78 -9.47 13.47 7.68
C PHE A 78 -9.38 15.00 7.80
N ASP A 79 -8.97 15.47 8.97
CA ASP A 79 -8.50 16.85 9.18
C ASP A 79 -7.04 17.01 8.73
N LEU A 80 -6.67 16.37 7.60
CA LEU A 80 -5.32 16.36 7.06
C LEU A 80 -5.29 17.05 5.70
N SER A 81 -4.16 17.70 5.41
CA SER A 81 -3.94 18.31 4.10
C SER A 81 -3.76 17.24 3.02
N GLY A 82 -4.16 17.56 1.78
CA GLY A 82 -3.95 16.71 0.61
C GLY A 82 -2.50 16.23 0.39
N PRO A 83 -1.47 17.07 0.63
CA PRO A 83 -0.07 16.62 0.61
C PRO A 83 0.26 15.53 1.64
N THR A 84 -0.31 15.63 2.85
CA THR A 84 -0.09 14.64 3.92
C THR A 84 -0.72 13.30 3.57
N ILE A 85 -1.95 13.33 3.05
CA ILE A 85 -2.64 12.12 2.55
C ILE A 85 -1.86 11.49 1.40
N SER A 86 -1.40 12.28 0.44
CA SER A 86 -0.60 11.80 -0.69
C SER A 86 0.71 11.15 -0.23
N HIS A 87 1.36 11.71 0.80
CA HIS A 87 2.54 11.11 1.41
C HIS A 87 2.23 9.75 2.05
N HIS A 88 1.14 9.64 2.83
CA HIS A 88 0.70 8.38 3.41
C HIS A 88 0.39 7.31 2.35
N LEU A 89 -0.30 7.67 1.27
CA LEU A 89 -0.60 6.78 0.15
C LEU A 89 0.67 6.35 -0.59
N LYS A 90 1.68 7.22 -0.68
CA LYS A 90 3.00 6.86 -1.23
C LYS A 90 3.68 5.81 -0.35
N VAL A 91 3.73 6.03 0.97
CA VAL A 91 4.34 5.07 1.91
C VAL A 91 3.66 3.70 1.85
N LEU A 92 2.32 3.66 1.83
CA LEU A 92 1.56 2.41 1.70
C LEU A 92 1.85 1.68 0.37
N ARG A 93 1.98 2.43 -0.73
CA ARG A 93 2.30 1.86 -2.05
C ARG A 93 3.72 1.32 -2.10
N GLU A 94 4.68 2.07 -1.59
CA GLU A 94 6.09 1.63 -1.49
C GLU A 94 6.20 0.39 -0.61
N ALA A 95 5.39 0.28 0.45
CA ALA A 95 5.28 -0.92 1.27
C ALA A 95 4.61 -2.11 0.56
N GLY A 96 3.95 -1.89 -0.58
CA GLY A 96 3.32 -2.93 -1.37
C GLY A 96 1.98 -3.43 -0.82
N VAL A 97 1.32 -2.66 0.06
CA VAL A 97 -0.01 -3.00 0.62
C VAL A 97 -1.17 -2.40 -0.18
N ILE A 98 -0.90 -1.41 -1.03
CA ILE A 98 -1.86 -0.85 -1.97
C ILE A 98 -1.23 -0.69 -3.35
N ASP A 99 -2.06 -0.77 -4.39
CA ASP A 99 -1.70 -0.34 -5.74
C ASP A 99 -2.26 1.05 -6.03
N GLY A 100 -1.69 1.72 -7.05
CA GLY A 100 -2.20 2.98 -7.57
C GLY A 100 -2.28 2.95 -9.09
N GLN A 101 -3.47 3.19 -9.65
CA GLN A 101 -3.68 3.29 -11.10
C GLN A 101 -4.09 4.71 -11.49
N ARG A 102 -3.34 5.32 -12.40
CA ARG A 102 -3.68 6.65 -12.94
C ARG A 102 -4.76 6.52 -14.01
N ARG A 103 -5.84 7.28 -13.86
CA ARG A 103 -6.97 7.38 -14.80
C ARG A 103 -7.25 8.86 -15.08
N GLY A 104 -6.67 9.36 -16.18
CA GLY A 104 -6.67 10.78 -16.51
C GLY A 104 -5.87 11.60 -15.49
N THR A 105 -6.54 12.57 -14.86
CA THR A 105 -5.94 13.45 -13.84
C THR A 105 -5.79 12.76 -12.48
N TRP A 106 -6.59 11.73 -12.21
CA TRP A 106 -6.71 11.13 -10.88
C TRP A 106 -5.92 9.82 -10.76
N VAL A 107 -5.52 9.48 -9.54
CA VAL A 107 -4.96 8.18 -9.19
C VAL A 107 -5.94 7.49 -8.26
N TYR A 108 -6.33 6.28 -8.64
CA TYR A 108 -7.19 5.40 -7.85
C TYR A 108 -6.34 4.39 -7.13
N TYR A 109 -6.60 4.20 -5.85
CA TYR A 109 -5.88 3.28 -4.99
C TYR A 109 -6.75 2.09 -4.65
N ARG A 110 -6.17 0.90 -4.68
CA ARG A 110 -6.83 -0.35 -4.27
C ARG A 110 -5.94 -1.09 -3.29
N VAL A 111 -6.53 -1.85 -2.38
CA VAL A 111 -5.77 -2.70 -1.46
C VAL A 111 -5.29 -3.96 -2.18
N ARG A 112 -4.04 -4.36 -1.92
CA ARG A 112 -3.51 -5.65 -2.34
C ARG A 112 -3.92 -6.72 -1.33
N THR A 113 -5.03 -7.40 -1.61
CA THR A 113 -5.62 -8.38 -0.68
C THR A 113 -4.71 -9.58 -0.44
N GLU A 114 -3.91 -9.98 -1.43
CA GLU A 114 -2.89 -11.01 -1.32
C GLU A 114 -1.82 -10.66 -0.29
N MET A 115 -1.42 -9.38 -0.22
CA MET A 115 -0.46 -8.90 0.76
C MET A 115 -1.05 -8.93 2.18
N LEU A 116 -2.34 -8.59 2.33
CA LEU A 116 -3.02 -8.70 3.62
C LEU A 116 -3.17 -10.15 4.08
N ALA A 117 -3.45 -11.08 3.16
CA ALA A 117 -3.53 -12.51 3.47
C ALA A 117 -2.19 -13.02 4.05
N VAL A 118 -1.07 -12.71 3.39
CA VAL A 118 0.27 -13.03 3.91
C VAL A 118 0.50 -12.46 5.30
N LEU A 119 0.21 -11.17 5.52
CA LEU A 119 0.39 -10.55 6.84
C LEU A 119 -0.47 -11.21 7.92
N SER A 120 -1.68 -11.63 7.56
CA SER A 120 -2.55 -12.36 8.47
C SER A 120 -1.96 -13.72 8.83
N GLU A 121 -1.49 -14.48 7.84
CA GLU A 121 -0.88 -15.81 8.04
C GLU A 121 0.35 -15.76 8.94
N VAL A 122 1.19 -14.73 8.79
CA VAL A 122 2.36 -14.49 9.66
C VAL A 122 1.95 -14.39 11.14
N LEU A 123 0.82 -13.75 11.42
CA LEU A 123 0.34 -13.47 12.78
C LEU A 123 -0.62 -14.53 13.32
N LEU A 124 -1.04 -15.50 12.51
CA LEU A 124 -1.94 -16.55 12.97
C LEU A 124 -1.25 -17.36 14.09
N PRO A 125 -1.91 -17.57 15.24
CA PRO A 125 -1.42 -18.50 16.22
C PRO A 125 -1.38 -19.91 15.61
N ALA A 126 -0.36 -20.70 15.95
CA ALA A 126 -0.35 -22.12 15.61
C ALA A 126 -1.39 -22.81 16.50
N ASP A 127 -2.64 -22.88 16.01
CA ASP A 127 -3.84 -23.47 16.61
C ASP A 127 -3.80 -23.72 18.13
N GLU A 128 -4.57 -22.93 18.88
CA GLU A 128 -5.57 -23.63 19.68
C GLU A 128 -6.73 -23.96 18.75
N VAL A 129 -7.01 -25.25 18.60
CA VAL A 129 -8.22 -25.79 18.01
C VAL A 129 -9.43 -24.99 18.50
N MET A 130 -10.09 -24.24 17.62
CA MET A 130 -11.44 -23.75 17.88
C MET A 130 -12.43 -24.84 17.44
N PRO A 131 -13.14 -25.54 18.36
CA PRO A 131 -14.23 -26.40 17.95
C PRO A 131 -15.40 -25.55 17.43
N ALA A 132 -16.11 -26.14 16.46
CA ALA A 132 -17.24 -25.58 15.73
C ALA A 132 -18.40 -25.08 16.61
#